data_AF-A0A4R2KE43-F1
#
_entry.id   AF-A0A4R2KE43-F1
#
_cell.length_a   1.000
_cell.length_b   1.000
_cell.length_c   1.000
_cell.angle_alpha   90.00
_cell.angle_beta   90.00
_cell.angle_gamma   90.00
#
_symmetry.space_group_name_H-M   'P 1'
#
loop_
_entity.id
_entity.type
_entity.pdbx_description
1 polymer ?
#
loop_
_entity_poly.entity_id
_entity_poly.type
_entity_poly.pdbx_seq_one_letter_code
_entity_poly.pdbx_strand_id
1 'polypeptide(L)'
;MRWPPGNGQGPDSLTPAANEVMTPEMRLRQLQARHRALDNKISEMQGFPYQNHILLQRLKKEKLRLKDCIAQLKDEIIPDLDA
;
A
#
# COMPACT_ATOMS: atom_id res chain seq x y z
N MET A 1 3.96 15.16 -54.92
CA MET A 1 3.93 15.19 -53.45
C MET A 1 3.56 13.79 -52.97
N ARG A 2 4.51 12.86 -52.81
CA ARG A 2 5.38 12.55 -51.65
C ARG A 2 4.65 11.87 -50.47
N TRP A 3 4.88 10.56 -50.34
CA TRP A 3 4.99 9.72 -49.12
C TRP A 3 3.70 9.17 -48.41
N PRO A 4 3.68 7.91 -47.89
CA PRO A 4 2.50 7.03 -47.78
C PRO A 4 2.03 6.68 -46.35
N PRO A 5 0.85 6.05 -46.13
CA PRO A 5 0.55 5.37 -44.86
C PRO A 5 0.89 3.87 -44.98
N GLY A 6 2.17 3.54 -44.82
CA GLY A 6 2.67 2.17 -44.83
C GLY A 6 3.32 1.80 -43.51
N ASN A 7 2.61 0.96 -42.74
CA ASN A 7 3.13 -0.07 -41.84
C ASN A 7 3.83 0.34 -40.52
N GLY A 8 3.21 -0.10 -39.42
CA GLY A 8 3.84 -1.14 -38.59
C GLY A 8 4.88 -0.69 -37.57
N GLN A 9 4.43 -0.21 -36.41
CA GLN A 9 5.09 -0.42 -35.11
C GLN A 9 4.01 -0.14 -34.05
N GLY A 10 3.23 -1.12 -33.63
CA GLY A 10 3.59 -2.04 -32.54
C GLY A 10 2.69 -1.70 -31.35
N PRO A 11 1.94 -2.68 -30.80
CA PRO A 11 1.07 -2.48 -29.64
C PRO A 11 1.93 -2.21 -28.40
N ASP A 12 1.37 -1.53 -27.40
CA ASP A 12 1.93 -1.49 -26.04
C ASP A 12 3.23 -0.69 -25.89
N SER A 13 3.09 0.63 -25.76
CA SER A 13 4.15 1.45 -25.16
C SER A 13 4.22 1.14 -23.67
N LEU A 14 5.12 0.21 -23.34
CA LEU A 14 5.61 -0.12 -22.00
C LEU A 14 4.57 -0.67 -21.02
N THR A 15 4.11 -1.90 -21.26
CA THR A 15 4.22 -2.90 -20.19
C THR A 15 5.67 -3.40 -20.14
N PRO A 16 6.46 -3.00 -19.13
CA PRO A 16 7.63 -3.77 -18.78
C PRO A 16 7.14 -5.09 -18.18
N ALA A 17 6.98 -6.09 -19.05
CA ALA A 17 7.01 -7.48 -18.65
C ALA A 17 8.30 -7.72 -17.83
N ALA A 18 8.15 -8.45 -16.72
CA ALA A 18 9.23 -9.12 -15.99
C ALA A 18 10.21 -8.25 -15.17
N ASN A 19 9.70 -7.28 -14.43
CA ASN A 19 10.32 -6.94 -13.15
C ASN A 19 9.31 -7.26 -12.05
N GLU A 20 9.34 -8.47 -11.50
CA GLU A 20 8.55 -8.90 -10.33
C GLU A 20 8.99 -8.20 -9.03
N VAL A 21 9.43 -6.94 -9.15
CA VAL A 21 9.58 -6.03 -8.04
C VAL A 21 8.17 -5.75 -7.56
N MET A 22 7.84 -6.29 -6.38
CA MET A 22 6.62 -5.96 -5.65
C MET A 22 6.34 -4.47 -5.83
N THR A 23 5.28 -4.16 -6.60
CA THR A 23 4.96 -2.78 -6.92
C THR A 23 4.73 -2.06 -5.59
N PRO A 24 5.07 -0.78 -5.51
CA PRO A 24 4.86 -0.05 -4.27
C PRO A 24 3.36 -0.04 -3.91
N GLU A 25 2.47 -0.16 -4.89
CA GLU A 25 1.03 -0.45 -4.71
C GLU A 25 0.75 -1.80 -4.01
N MET A 26 1.46 -2.88 -4.36
CA MET A 26 1.35 -4.15 -3.64
C MET A 26 1.84 -4.04 -2.20
N ARG A 27 2.94 -3.32 -1.96
CA ARG A 27 3.44 -3.07 -0.60
C ARG A 27 2.43 -2.27 0.22
N LEU A 28 1.82 -1.25 -0.38
CA LEU A 28 0.73 -0.48 0.22
C LEU A 28 -0.42 -1.40 0.61
N ARG A 29 -0.86 -2.27 -0.31
CA ARG A 29 -1.98 -3.20 -0.08
C ARG A 29 -1.67 -4.20 1.03
N GLN A 30 -0.42 -4.67 1.11
CA GLN A 30 0.04 -5.56 2.17
C GLN A 30 0.08 -4.85 3.53
N LEU A 31 0.59 -3.61 3.59
CA LEU A 31 0.57 -2.79 4.79
C LEU A 31 -0.86 -2.49 5.25
N GLN A 32 -1.76 -2.16 4.33
CA GLN A 32 -3.19 -1.96 4.62
C GLN A 32 -3.85 -3.23 5.15
N ALA A 33 -3.56 -4.39 4.56
CA ALA A 33 -4.06 -5.68 5.04
C ALA A 33 -3.57 -5.98 6.46
N ARG A 34 -2.28 -5.74 6.74
CA ARG A 34 -1.70 -5.86 8.09
C ARG A 34 -2.36 -4.90 9.07
N HIS A 35 -2.53 -3.64 8.69
CA HIS A 35 -3.19 -2.63 9.51
C HIS A 35 -4.63 -3.05 9.85
N ARG A 36 -5.39 -3.54 8.87
CA ARG A 36 -6.76 -4.03 9.09
C ARG A 36 -6.80 -5.24 10.02
N ALA A 37 -5.87 -6.18 9.87
CA ALA A 37 -5.75 -7.33 10.77
C ALA A 37 -5.44 -6.90 12.21
N LEU A 38 -4.54 -5.93 12.37
CA LEU A 38 -4.19 -5.36 13.68
C LEU A 38 -5.38 -4.62 14.30
N ASP A 39 -6.15 -3.90 13.48
CA ASP A 39 -7.36 -3.19 13.91
C ASP A 39 -8.45 -4.15 14.41
N ASN A 40 -8.72 -5.22 13.67
CA ASN A 40 -9.65 -6.27 14.10
C ASN A 40 -9.19 -6.88 15.43
N LYS A 41 -7.91 -7.20 15.56
CA LYS A 41 -7.35 -7.77 16.79
C LYS A 41 -7.47 -6.82 17.99
N ILE A 42 -7.27 -5.52 17.77
CA ILE A 42 -7.52 -4.49 18.78
C ILE A 42 -9.00 -4.47 19.17
N SER A 43 -9.90 -4.46 18.18
CA SER A 43 -11.35 -4.40 18.40
C SER A 43 -11.87 -5.63 19.16
N GLU A 44 -11.39 -6.82 18.80
CA GLU A 44 -11.68 -8.05 19.54
C GLU A 44 -11.17 -7.95 20.98
N MET A 45 -9.91 -7.53 21.17
CA MET A 45 -9.34 -7.36 22.51
C MET A 45 -10.09 -6.35 23.37
N GLN A 46 -10.66 -5.29 22.78
CA GLN A 46 -11.46 -4.30 23.48
C GLN A 46 -12.82 -4.83 23.96
N GLY A 47 -13.30 -5.94 23.38
CA GLY A 47 -14.56 -6.58 23.79
C GLY A 47 -14.45 -7.45 25.04
N PHE A 48 -13.25 -7.81 25.47
CA PHE A 48 -13.06 -8.64 26.67
C PHE A 48 -13.04 -7.79 27.95
N PRO A 49 -13.50 -8.29 29.11
CA PRO A 49 -13.43 -7.56 30.37
C PRO A 49 -12.02 -7.53 30.99
N TYR A 50 -11.18 -8.53 30.71
CA TYR A 50 -9.76 -8.60 31.16
C TYR A 50 -8.80 -8.20 30.04
N GLN A 51 -8.91 -6.95 29.61
CA GLN A 51 -8.06 -6.43 28.54
C GLN A 51 -6.66 -6.20 29.07
N ASN A 52 -5.67 -6.80 28.43
CA ASN A 52 -4.28 -6.47 28.72
C ASN A 52 -3.97 -5.07 28.17
N HIS A 53 -4.10 -4.05 29.02
CA HIS A 53 -3.82 -2.66 28.64
C HIS A 53 -2.42 -2.47 28.05
N ILE A 54 -1.40 -3.20 28.53
CA ILE A 54 -0.05 -3.15 27.97
C ILE A 54 -0.02 -3.69 26.53
N LEU A 55 -0.70 -4.82 26.26
CA LEU A 55 -0.82 -5.36 24.90
C LEU A 55 -1.59 -4.40 23.99
N LEU A 56 -2.70 -3.82 24.47
CA LEU A 56 -3.49 -2.83 23.74
C LEU A 56 -2.66 -1.59 23.37
N GLN A 57 -1.88 -1.06 24.31
CA GLN A 57 -0.99 0.08 24.06
C GLN A 57 0.07 -0.27 23.00
N ARG A 58 0.66 -1.47 23.06
CA ARG A 58 1.61 -1.94 22.03
C ARG A 58 0.94 -2.06 20.66
N LEU A 59 -0.23 -2.69 20.59
CA LEU A 59 -0.98 -2.85 19.34
C LEU A 59 -1.39 -1.51 18.74
N LYS A 60 -1.86 -0.55 19.55
CA LYS A 60 -2.16 0.81 19.09
C LYS A 60 -0.91 1.52 18.54
N LYS A 61 0.24 1.32 19.18
CA LYS A 61 1.51 1.88 18.72
C LYS A 61 2.00 1.24 17.41
N GLU A 62 1.83 -0.07 17.25
CA GLU A 62 2.07 -0.77 15.98
C GLU A 62 1.10 -0.32 14.89
N LYS A 63 -0.18 -0.14 15.20
CA LYS A 63 -1.19 0.39 14.28
C LYS A 63 -0.81 1.77 13.78
N LEU A 64 -0.36 2.66 14.68
CA LEU A 64 0.11 4.00 14.32
C LEU A 64 1.33 3.92 13.39
N ARG A 65 2.32 3.09 13.71
CA ARG A 65 3.49 2.86 12.85
C ARG A 65 3.13 2.34 11.46
N LEU A 66 2.18 1.40 11.37
CA LEU A 66 1.70 0.91 10.08
C LEU A 66 1.01 2.03 9.29
N LYS A 67 0.24 2.89 9.95
CA LYS A 67 -0.38 4.06 9.31
C LYS A 67 0.68 5.05 8.79
N ASP A 68 1.70 5.35 9.58
CA ASP A 68 2.83 6.20 9.17
C ASP A 68 3.59 5.61 7.98
N CYS A 69 3.91 4.30 8.00
CA CYS A 69 4.53 3.64 6.86
C CYS A 69 3.63 3.65 5.63
N ILE A 70 2.31 3.51 5.78
CA ILE A 70 1.35 3.62 4.67
C ILE A 70 1.37 5.05 4.12
N ALA A 71 1.40 6.08 4.97
CA ALA A 71 1.45 7.48 4.54
C ALA A 71 2.73 7.76 3.76
N GLN A 72 3.90 7.45 4.33
CA GLN A 72 5.19 7.64 3.65
C GLN A 72 5.25 6.87 2.32
N LEU A 73 4.78 5.63 2.30
CA LEU A 73 4.77 4.84 1.07
C LEU A 73 3.74 5.35 0.05
N LYS A 74 2.65 6.01 0.48
CA LYS A 74 1.72 6.71 -0.43
C LYS A 74 2.35 7.95 -1.01
N ASP A 75 3.04 8.75 -0.20
CA ASP A 75 3.78 9.94 -0.64
C ASP A 75 4.85 9.57 -1.67
N GLU A 76 5.55 8.45 -1.49
CA GLU A 76 6.53 7.96 -2.46
C GLU A 76 5.90 7.48 -3.78
N ILE A 77 4.65 7.00 -3.77
CA ILE A 77 3.94 6.50 -4.96
C ILE A 77 3.21 7.63 -5.69
N ILE A 78 2.67 8.59 -4.95
CA ILE A 78 1.87 9.71 -5.44
C ILE A 78 2.62 10.98 -5.02
N PRO A 79 3.65 11.42 -5.77
CA PRO A 79 4.43 12.60 -5.43
C PRO A 79 3.67 13.91 -5.74
N ASP A 80 2.39 14.04 -5.34
CA ASP A 80 1.61 15.26 -5.64
C ASP A 80 0.43 15.56 -4.69
N LEU A 81 0.33 15.03 -3.46
CA LEU A 81 -0.80 15.38 -2.58
C LEU A 81 -0.44 15.40 -1.09
N ASP A 82 0.40 16.34 -0.67
CA ASP A 82 0.17 17.13 0.57
C ASP A 82 1.13 18.34 0.61
N ALA A 83 0.57 19.52 0.28
CA ALA A 83 1.12 20.85 0.57
C ALA A 83 0.05 21.63 1.34
#